data_AF-A0A329RWP2-F1
#
_entry.id   AF-A0A329RWP2-F1
#
_cell.length_a   1.000
_cell.length_b   1.000
_cell.length_c   1.000
_cell.angle_alpha   90.00
_cell.angle_beta   90.00
_cell.angle_gamma   90.00
#
_symmetry.space_group_name_H-M   'P 1'
#
loop_
_entity.id
_entity.type
_entity.pdbx_description
1 polymer ?
#
loop_
_entity_poly.entity_id
_entity_poly.type
_entity_poly.pdbx_seq_one_letter_code
_entity_poly.pdbx_strand_id
1 'polypeptide(L)'
;MLRRSVRGQGLIPFAKYMCGQWLTGLFTSWQAYLTPTGFATTNNPAETYNAVLKRDYALRRRLKMGSLLRELIACCQDQSRNVRAFDFGVVPTATLAGRVSELIRANLLGLAEGQTVDGALTECQSTLRAVSLRAPGVMVAPDKRIEEGIAVSTQLGANYARMEVKGQSWAGWPVDVDRQYCSCGYRFVLGACTHVIFALRATVHVDSSGRDILASRRKQKRGEIAVLERTGRPAAIGPALCMA
;
A
#
# COMPACT_ATOMS: atom_id res chain seq x y z
N MET A 1 20.07 1.08 -5.20
CA MET A 1 20.03 -0.38 -4.88
C MET A 1 21.42 -1.03 -4.82
N LEU A 2 22.50 -0.39 -5.28
CA LEU A 2 23.84 -1.00 -5.42
C LEU A 2 24.78 -0.94 -4.20
N ARG A 3 24.47 -0.19 -3.13
CA ARG A 3 25.45 0.04 -2.04
C ARG A 3 25.49 -1.01 -0.91
N ARG A 4 24.62 -2.04 -0.93
CA ARG A 4 24.55 -3.02 0.18
C ARG A 4 25.15 -4.41 -0.14
N SER A 5 25.58 -4.65 -1.38
CA SER A 5 26.00 -5.99 -1.83
C SER A 5 27.50 -6.29 -1.68
N VAL A 6 28.33 -5.35 -1.22
CA VAL A 6 29.81 -5.43 -1.37
C VAL A 6 30.51 -6.36 -0.35
N ARG A 7 29.82 -7.24 0.39
CA ARG A 7 30.45 -8.02 1.50
C ARG A 7 30.23 -9.55 1.50
N GLY A 8 29.84 -10.16 0.38
CA GLY A 8 29.66 -11.62 0.29
C GLY A 8 30.63 -12.29 -0.69
N GLN A 9 31.25 -13.41 -0.30
CA GLN A 9 32.12 -14.24 -1.15
C GLN A 9 31.46 -14.73 -2.45
N GLY A 10 30.13 -14.68 -2.56
CA GLY A 10 29.38 -15.02 -3.78
C GLY A 10 29.32 -13.93 -4.86
N LEU A 11 29.86 -12.72 -4.61
CA LEU A 11 29.73 -11.62 -5.56
C LEU A 11 30.55 -11.80 -6.83
N ILE A 12 31.75 -12.38 -6.73
CA ILE A 12 32.64 -12.53 -7.88
C ILE A 12 32.09 -13.56 -8.88
N PRO A 13 31.65 -14.77 -8.46
CA PRO A 13 30.98 -15.70 -9.37
C PRO A 13 29.70 -15.11 -9.97
N PHE A 14 28.90 -14.40 -9.17
CA PHE A 14 27.70 -13.72 -9.66
C PHE A 14 28.02 -12.64 -10.69
N ALA A 15 29.02 -11.80 -10.45
CA ALA A 15 29.44 -10.75 -11.39
C ALA A 15 29.95 -11.34 -12.71
N LYS A 16 30.73 -12.42 -12.65
CA LYS A 16 31.19 -13.15 -13.85
C LYS A 16 30.00 -13.73 -14.64
N TYR A 17 29.06 -14.38 -13.95
CA TYR A 17 27.83 -14.86 -14.56
C TYR A 17 27.02 -13.72 -15.19
N MET A 18 26.84 -12.61 -14.45
CA MET A 18 26.07 -11.46 -14.91
C MET A 18 26.67 -10.84 -16.17
N CYS A 19 27.98 -10.60 -16.19
CA CYS A 19 28.68 -10.08 -17.36
C CYS A 19 28.54 -11.05 -18.54
N GLY A 20 28.86 -12.34 -18.31
CA GLY A 20 28.87 -13.36 -19.37
C GLY A 20 27.51 -13.62 -20.00
N GLN A 21 26.42 -13.57 -19.23
CA GLN A 21 25.07 -13.81 -19.74
C GLN A 21 24.41 -12.56 -20.29
N TRP A 22 24.45 -11.45 -19.53
CA TRP A 22 23.62 -10.27 -19.79
C TRP A 22 24.35 -9.15 -20.52
N LEU A 23 25.68 -9.02 -20.36
CA LEU A 23 26.44 -7.92 -20.97
C LEU A 23 27.21 -8.33 -22.22
N THR A 24 27.61 -9.59 -22.32
CA THR A 24 28.38 -10.11 -23.48
C THR A 24 27.78 -11.36 -24.09
N GLY A 25 26.69 -11.89 -23.52
CA GLY A 25 26.07 -13.15 -23.92
C GLY A 25 24.86 -13.00 -24.84
N LEU A 26 24.00 -14.01 -24.80
CA LEU A 26 22.79 -14.09 -25.62
C LEU A 26 21.70 -13.09 -25.21
N PHE A 27 21.77 -12.55 -23.99
CA PHE A 27 20.77 -11.64 -23.44
C PHE A 27 21.20 -10.18 -23.50
N THR A 28 22.15 -9.82 -24.36
CA THR A 28 22.64 -8.44 -24.54
C THR A 28 21.58 -7.48 -25.07
N SER A 29 20.62 -8.00 -25.82
CA SER A 29 19.45 -7.24 -26.28
C SER A 29 18.33 -7.17 -25.24
N TRP A 30 18.50 -7.77 -24.06
CA TRP A 30 17.47 -7.74 -23.03
C TRP A 30 17.35 -6.32 -22.47
N GLN A 31 16.14 -5.79 -22.49
CA GLN A 31 15.85 -4.44 -22.01
C GLN A 31 14.93 -4.52 -20.80
N ALA A 32 15.23 -3.69 -19.80
CA ALA A 32 14.27 -3.43 -18.73
C ALA A 32 13.21 -2.47 -19.27
N TYR A 33 11.99 -2.96 -19.45
CA TYR A 33 10.86 -2.11 -19.82
C TYR A 33 10.55 -1.18 -18.65
N LEU A 34 10.36 0.12 -18.93
CA LEU A 34 9.90 1.08 -17.92
C LEU A 34 8.42 0.81 -17.65
N THR A 35 8.14 -0.02 -16.65
CA THR A 35 6.77 -0.28 -16.21
C THR A 35 6.22 0.92 -15.44
N PRO A 36 4.99 1.36 -15.74
CA PRO A 36 4.32 2.39 -14.95
C PRO A 36 4.16 1.94 -13.48
N THR A 37 3.97 2.90 -12.58
CA THR A 37 3.71 2.60 -11.16
C THR A 37 2.46 1.75 -10.98
N GLY A 38 2.51 0.73 -10.12
CA GLY A 38 1.40 -0.22 -9.93
C GLY A 38 1.47 -1.47 -10.80
N PHE A 39 2.39 -1.50 -11.76
CA PHE A 39 2.71 -2.70 -12.51
C PHE A 39 3.82 -3.48 -11.79
N ALA A 40 3.77 -4.81 -11.89
CA ALA A 40 4.78 -5.65 -11.28
C ALA A 40 6.17 -5.32 -11.86
N THR A 41 7.09 -4.91 -10.98
CA THR A 41 8.51 -4.68 -11.30
C THR A 41 9.34 -5.98 -11.27
N THR A 42 8.70 -7.09 -10.93
CA THR A 42 9.29 -8.42 -10.79
C THR A 42 8.55 -9.45 -11.65
N ASN A 43 9.10 -10.65 -11.71
CA ASN A 43 8.51 -11.86 -12.29
C ASN A 43 7.14 -12.28 -11.71
N ASN A 44 6.52 -11.48 -10.85
CA ASN A 44 5.25 -11.77 -10.18
C ASN A 44 4.11 -12.24 -11.13
N PRO A 45 3.94 -11.69 -12.35
CA PRO A 45 2.93 -12.20 -13.28
C PRO A 45 3.26 -13.63 -13.75
N ALA A 46 4.52 -13.90 -14.09
CA ALA A 46 4.98 -15.23 -14.50
C ALA A 46 4.91 -16.22 -13.33
N GLU A 47 5.25 -15.81 -12.11
CA GLU A 47 5.11 -16.62 -10.90
C GLU A 47 3.66 -16.94 -10.59
N THR A 48 2.76 -15.95 -10.69
CA THR A 48 1.32 -16.13 -10.48
C THR A 48 0.74 -17.10 -11.52
N TYR A 49 1.07 -16.90 -12.79
CA TYR A 49 0.68 -17.82 -13.86
C TYR A 49 1.19 -19.23 -13.60
N ASN A 50 2.48 -19.38 -13.27
CA ASN A 50 3.08 -20.66 -12.93
C ASN A 50 2.44 -21.30 -11.70
N ALA A 51 2.02 -20.52 -10.71
CA ALA A 51 1.34 -21.02 -9.51
C ALA A 51 -0.04 -21.60 -9.86
N VAL A 52 -0.82 -20.91 -10.70
CA VAL A 52 -2.11 -21.39 -11.20
C VAL A 52 -1.91 -22.67 -12.03
N LEU A 53 -1.00 -22.66 -13.00
CA LEU A 53 -0.70 -23.82 -13.83
C LEU A 53 -0.29 -25.03 -12.98
N LYS A 54 0.60 -24.82 -12.00
CA LYS A 54 1.05 -25.87 -11.09
C LYS A 54 -0.07 -26.38 -10.20
N ARG A 55 -0.96 -25.51 -9.69
CA ARG A 55 -2.03 -25.88 -8.77
C ARG A 55 -3.18 -26.60 -9.47
N ASP A 56 -3.67 -26.04 -10.57
CA ASP A 56 -4.97 -26.39 -11.14
C ASP A 56 -4.87 -27.41 -12.28
N TYR A 57 -3.79 -27.37 -13.05
CA TYR A 57 -3.63 -28.20 -14.25
C TYR A 57 -2.61 -29.32 -14.02
N ALA A 58 -1.43 -28.96 -13.50
CA ALA A 58 -0.40 -29.94 -13.21
C ALA A 58 -0.57 -30.62 -11.85
N LEU A 59 -1.50 -30.19 -10.99
CA LEU A 59 -1.71 -30.75 -9.64
C LEU A 59 -0.41 -30.97 -8.84
N ARG A 60 0.56 -30.06 -9.03
CA ARG A 60 1.92 -30.09 -8.48
C ARG A 60 2.73 -31.35 -8.81
N ARG A 61 2.33 -32.14 -9.82
CA ARG A 61 3.08 -33.30 -10.34
C ARG A 61 3.84 -32.95 -11.62
N ARG A 62 4.91 -33.70 -11.87
CA ARG A 62 5.66 -33.63 -13.13
C ARG A 62 4.90 -34.41 -14.21
N LEU A 63 4.56 -33.73 -15.30
CA LEU A 63 3.85 -34.32 -16.44
C LEU A 63 4.82 -34.71 -17.56
N LYS A 64 4.48 -35.77 -18.31
CA LYS A 64 5.12 -36.08 -19.59
C LYS A 64 4.69 -35.06 -20.65
N MET A 65 5.51 -34.88 -21.68
CA MET A 65 5.34 -33.79 -22.65
C MET A 65 3.96 -33.77 -23.32
N GLY A 66 3.46 -34.93 -23.77
CA GLY A 66 2.13 -35.01 -24.39
C GLY A 66 0.95 -34.72 -23.44
N SER A 67 1.10 -34.93 -22.13
CA SER A 67 0.09 -34.54 -21.14
C SER A 67 0.22 -33.05 -20.81
N LEU A 68 1.44 -32.54 -20.67
CA LEU A 68 1.69 -31.13 -20.40
C LEU A 68 1.13 -30.23 -21.52
N LEU A 69 1.30 -30.60 -22.79
CA LEU A 69 0.72 -29.83 -23.90
C LEU A 69 -0.81 -29.79 -23.84
N ARG A 70 -1.47 -30.89 -23.47
CA ARG A 70 -2.93 -30.93 -23.31
C ARG A 70 -3.39 -30.02 -22.17
N GLU A 71 -2.72 -30.07 -21.03
CA GLU A 71 -3.01 -29.19 -19.90
C GLU A 71 -2.80 -27.70 -20.23
N LEU A 72 -1.75 -27.38 -21.00
CA LEU A 72 -1.50 -26.01 -21.45
C LEU A 72 -2.59 -25.53 -22.41
N ILE A 73 -3.05 -26.37 -23.33
CA ILE A 73 -4.16 -26.04 -24.24
C ILE A 73 -5.46 -25.81 -23.47
N ALA A 74 -5.78 -26.70 -22.52
CA ALA A 74 -6.94 -26.54 -21.64
C ALA A 74 -6.88 -25.23 -20.85
N CYS A 75 -5.71 -24.92 -20.29
CA CYS A 75 -5.48 -23.65 -19.60
C CYS A 75 -5.72 -22.45 -20.52
N CYS A 76 -5.19 -22.45 -21.73
CA CYS A 76 -5.42 -21.38 -22.70
C CYS A 76 -6.91 -21.23 -23.05
N GLN A 77 -7.62 -22.34 -23.25
CA GLN A 77 -9.06 -22.33 -23.55
C GLN A 77 -9.88 -21.74 -22.40
N ASP A 78 -9.62 -22.18 -21.17
CA ASP A 78 -10.29 -21.67 -19.98
C ASP A 78 -10.03 -20.17 -19.78
N GLN A 79 -8.77 -19.73 -19.87
CA GLN A 79 -8.40 -18.33 -19.72
C GLN A 79 -8.96 -17.47 -20.86
N SER A 80 -9.07 -18.00 -22.08
CA SER A 80 -9.66 -17.28 -23.22
C SER A 80 -11.16 -17.03 -23.09
N ARG A 81 -11.86 -17.84 -22.29
CA ARG A 81 -13.29 -17.66 -21.99
C ARG A 81 -13.52 -16.65 -20.87
N ASN A 82 -12.46 -16.20 -20.20
CA ASN A 82 -12.56 -15.21 -19.14
C ASN A 82 -12.95 -13.85 -19.73
N VAL A 83 -14.13 -13.36 -19.37
CA VAL A 83 -14.72 -12.10 -19.87
C VAL A 83 -14.09 -10.87 -19.21
N ARG A 84 -13.19 -11.06 -18.24
CA ARG A 84 -12.54 -9.95 -17.55
C ARG A 84 -11.73 -9.11 -18.53
N ALA A 85 -12.17 -7.88 -18.76
CA ALA A 85 -11.46 -6.93 -19.59
C ALA A 85 -10.07 -6.65 -19.01
N PHE A 86 -9.11 -6.43 -19.89
CA PHE A 86 -7.81 -5.93 -19.49
C PHE A 86 -7.95 -4.48 -19.00
N ASP A 87 -7.41 -4.19 -17.82
CA ASP A 87 -7.46 -2.86 -17.23
C ASP A 87 -6.05 -2.34 -16.97
N PHE A 88 -5.79 -1.11 -17.38
CA PHE A 88 -4.55 -0.38 -17.15
C PHE A 88 -4.64 0.50 -15.90
N GLY A 89 -5.85 0.72 -15.38
CA GLY A 89 -6.10 1.46 -14.16
C GLY A 89 -5.59 0.72 -12.93
N VAL A 90 -4.94 1.45 -12.04
CA VAL A 90 -4.60 0.91 -10.71
C VAL A 90 -5.84 1.01 -9.84
N VAL A 91 -6.43 -0.13 -9.51
CA VAL A 91 -7.57 -0.21 -8.59
C VAL A 91 -7.04 -0.56 -7.20
N PRO A 92 -7.27 0.29 -6.17
CA PRO A 92 -6.95 -0.06 -4.80
C PRO A 92 -7.63 -1.36 -4.36
N THR A 93 -6.88 -2.27 -3.74
CA THR A 93 -7.45 -3.52 -3.24
C THR A 93 -8.35 -3.28 -2.02
N ALA A 94 -9.35 -4.14 -1.81
CA ALA A 94 -10.19 -4.10 -0.61
C ALA A 94 -9.35 -4.19 0.69
N THR A 95 -8.23 -4.93 0.65
CA THR A 95 -7.28 -4.99 1.76
C THR A 95 -6.63 -3.62 2.03
N LEU A 96 -6.22 -2.88 1.00
CA LEU A 96 -5.66 -1.55 1.19
C LEU A 96 -6.71 -0.57 1.75
N ALA A 97 -7.94 -0.64 1.27
CA ALA A 97 -9.06 0.15 1.80
C ALA A 97 -9.38 -0.18 3.27
N GLY A 98 -9.35 -1.46 3.65
CA GLY A 98 -9.51 -1.90 5.04
C GLY A 98 -8.37 -1.41 5.94
N ARG A 99 -7.13 -1.43 5.44
CA ARG A 99 -5.97 -0.91 6.17
C ARG A 99 -6.10 0.58 6.49
N VAL A 100 -6.61 1.37 5.55
CA VAL A 100 -6.86 2.80 5.79
C VAL A 100 -7.84 3.00 6.94
N SER A 101 -8.94 2.24 6.96
CA SER A 101 -9.92 2.31 8.05
C SER A 101 -9.29 1.95 9.40
N GLU A 102 -8.45 0.92 9.45
CA GLU A 102 -7.74 0.53 10.68
C GLU A 102 -6.72 1.57 11.15
N LEU A 103 -5.95 2.18 10.23
CA LEU A 103 -4.99 3.22 10.57
C LEU A 103 -5.69 4.49 11.09
N ILE A 104 -6.83 4.86 10.50
CA ILE A 104 -7.67 5.96 11.00
C ILE A 104 -8.18 5.63 12.40
N ARG A 105 -8.74 4.43 12.60
CA ARG A 105 -9.27 3.99 13.91
C ARG A 105 -8.21 3.99 15.01
N ALA A 106 -6.96 3.67 14.66
CA ALA A 106 -5.84 3.65 15.57
C ALA A 106 -5.13 5.02 15.74
N ASN A 107 -5.63 6.09 15.11
CA ASN A 107 -4.98 7.41 15.09
C ASN A 107 -3.52 7.34 14.58
N LEU A 108 -3.27 6.51 13.58
CA LEU A 108 -1.97 6.35 12.92
C LEU A 108 -1.94 6.98 11.52
N LEU A 109 -3.07 7.49 11.05
CA LEU A 109 -3.21 8.16 9.76
C LEU A 109 -4.19 9.32 9.92
N GLY A 110 -3.78 10.53 9.55
CA GLY A 110 -4.59 11.74 9.68
C GLY A 110 -4.06 12.90 8.83
N LEU A 111 -4.70 14.07 8.97
CA LEU A 111 -4.20 15.31 8.38
C LEU A 111 -3.08 15.91 9.25
N ALA A 112 -2.18 16.66 8.62
CA ALA A 112 -1.19 17.46 9.35
C ALA A 112 -1.87 18.56 10.20
N GLU A 113 -1.22 18.93 11.31
CA GLU A 113 -1.72 19.97 12.22
C GLU A 113 -2.02 21.27 11.49
N GLY A 114 -3.18 21.89 11.79
CA GLY A 114 -3.62 23.14 11.19
C GLY A 114 -4.30 23.02 9.82
N GLN A 115 -4.41 21.82 9.23
CA GLN A 115 -5.23 21.61 8.02
C GLN A 115 -6.65 21.17 8.37
N THR A 116 -7.64 22.00 8.05
CA THR A 116 -9.04 21.60 7.98
C THR A 116 -9.40 21.27 6.54
N VAL A 117 -10.27 20.26 6.33
CA VAL A 117 -10.77 19.88 5.00
C VAL A 117 -11.39 21.09 4.28
N ASP A 118 -12.06 21.98 5.02
CA ASP A 118 -12.68 23.20 4.49
C ASP A 118 -11.67 24.35 4.24
N GLY A 119 -10.56 24.42 4.98
CA GLY A 119 -9.57 25.49 4.87
C GLY A 119 -8.51 25.25 3.80
N ALA A 120 -8.20 23.99 3.50
CA ALA A 120 -7.25 23.60 2.46
C ALA A 120 -7.82 23.75 1.04
N LEU A 121 -9.15 23.69 0.89
CA LEU A 121 -9.86 23.89 -0.37
C LEU A 121 -10.20 25.37 -0.63
N THR A 122 -9.28 26.29 -0.31
CA THR A 122 -9.29 27.59 -0.99
C THR A 122 -9.00 27.31 -2.47
N GLU A 123 -9.71 27.99 -3.39
CA GLU A 123 -9.91 27.73 -4.84
C GLU A 123 -8.70 27.36 -5.73
N CYS A 124 -7.49 27.17 -5.19
CA CYS A 124 -6.27 26.84 -5.94
C CYS A 124 -5.40 25.71 -5.35
N GLN A 125 -5.75 25.06 -4.23
CA GLN A 125 -4.90 23.99 -3.66
C GLN A 125 -5.65 22.66 -3.44
N SER A 126 -5.57 21.75 -4.41
CA SER A 126 -6.04 20.36 -4.28
C SER A 126 -5.05 19.43 -3.58
N THR A 127 -4.10 20.00 -2.82
CA THR A 127 -3.06 19.24 -2.12
C THR A 127 -3.33 19.17 -0.62
N LEU A 128 -3.59 17.97 -0.10
CA LEU A 128 -3.65 17.68 1.33
C LEU A 128 -2.31 17.18 1.86
N ARG A 129 -2.05 17.36 3.16
CA ARG A 129 -0.91 16.74 3.84
C ARG A 129 -1.39 15.62 4.75
N ALA A 130 -1.06 14.38 4.39
CA ALA A 130 -1.38 13.20 5.16
C ALA A 130 -0.19 12.78 6.02
N VAL A 131 -0.40 12.63 7.32
CA VAL A 131 0.60 12.14 8.27
C VAL A 131 0.34 10.66 8.55
N SER A 132 1.34 9.82 8.30
CA SER A 132 1.33 8.42 8.72
C SER A 132 2.31 8.18 9.85
N LEU A 133 1.88 7.41 10.83
CA LEU A 133 2.69 6.87 11.92
C LEU A 133 2.87 5.37 11.71
N ARG A 134 4.00 4.84 12.16
CA ARG A 134 4.20 3.39 12.10
C ARG A 134 3.22 2.73 13.05
N ALA A 135 2.42 1.81 12.50
CA ALA A 135 1.68 0.88 13.32
C ALA A 135 2.66 0.11 14.24
N PRO A 136 2.39 0.03 15.55
CA PRO A 136 3.14 -0.84 16.45
C PRO A 136 3.12 -2.26 15.88
N GLY A 137 4.28 -2.91 15.81
CA GLY A 137 4.35 -4.30 15.39
C GLY A 137 3.56 -5.16 16.38
N VAL A 138 2.39 -5.65 15.96
CA VAL A 138 1.63 -6.62 16.76
C VAL A 138 2.40 -7.94 16.69
N MET A 139 2.92 -8.39 17.82
CA MET A 139 3.46 -9.75 17.93
C MET A 139 2.26 -10.70 17.90
N VAL A 140 2.02 -11.32 16.74
CA VAL A 140 0.93 -12.29 16.60
C VAL A 140 1.39 -13.59 17.23
N ALA A 141 0.82 -13.92 18.39
CA ALA A 141 1.02 -15.25 18.99
C ALA A 141 0.46 -16.32 18.04
N PRO A 142 1.14 -17.47 17.86
CA PRO A 142 0.79 -18.46 16.84
C PRO A 142 -0.65 -19.02 16.89
N ASP A 143 -1.29 -19.00 18.07
CA ASP A 143 -2.36 -19.96 18.39
C ASP A 143 -3.81 -19.44 18.38
N LYS A 144 -4.08 -18.23 17.88
CA LYS A 144 -5.49 -17.77 17.78
C LYS A 144 -5.80 -17.22 16.39
N ARG A 145 -5.87 -18.13 15.42
CA ARG A 145 -6.53 -17.90 14.12
C ARG A 145 -8.04 -17.83 14.33
N ILE A 146 -8.55 -16.62 14.53
CA ILE A 146 -9.90 -16.26 14.13
C ILE A 146 -9.70 -15.16 13.07
N GLU A 147 -9.93 -15.55 11.82
CA GLU A 147 -9.29 -15.03 10.60
C GLU A 147 -9.74 -13.63 10.14
N GLU A 148 -10.75 -13.01 10.76
CA GLU A 148 -11.40 -11.85 10.15
C GLU A 148 -10.85 -10.49 10.64
N GLY A 149 -10.25 -10.44 11.82
CA GLY A 149 -9.65 -9.21 12.38
C GLY A 149 -8.15 -9.02 12.10
N ILE A 150 -7.47 -10.08 11.65
CA ILE A 150 -5.99 -10.14 11.56
C ILE A 150 -5.50 -9.99 10.12
N ALA A 151 -6.34 -10.23 9.11
CA ALA A 151 -5.91 -10.49 7.74
C ALA A 151 -5.42 -9.29 6.93
N VAL A 152 -5.69 -8.04 7.33
CA VAL A 152 -5.35 -6.88 6.49
C VAL A 152 -4.04 -6.21 6.93
N SER A 153 -3.77 -6.16 8.23
CA SER A 153 -2.55 -5.59 8.80
C SER A 153 -1.36 -6.57 8.75
N THR A 154 -1.62 -7.89 8.75
CA THR A 154 -0.57 -8.93 8.66
C THR A 154 -0.21 -9.35 7.24
N GLN A 155 -1.13 -9.29 6.26
CA GLN A 155 -0.81 -9.61 4.86
C GLN A 155 0.11 -8.55 4.21
N LEU A 156 0.04 -7.30 4.67
CA LEU A 156 0.91 -6.23 4.18
C LEU A 156 2.23 -6.25 4.97
N GLY A 157 3.20 -7.01 4.48
CA GLY A 157 4.47 -7.24 5.18
C GLY A 157 5.16 -5.96 5.65
N ALA A 158 5.96 -6.05 6.72
CA ALA A 158 6.62 -4.90 7.39
C ALA A 158 7.36 -3.93 6.43
N ASN A 159 7.82 -4.44 5.29
CA ASN A 159 8.42 -3.63 4.23
C ASN A 159 7.46 -2.60 3.64
N TYR A 160 6.21 -2.97 3.38
CA TYR A 160 5.17 -2.10 2.84
C TYR A 160 4.77 -1.03 3.86
N ALA A 161 4.51 -1.41 5.11
CA ALA A 161 4.24 -0.46 6.20
C ALA A 161 5.40 0.54 6.39
N ARG A 162 6.65 0.08 6.22
CA ARG A 162 7.82 0.97 6.25
C ARG A 162 7.82 1.96 5.07
N MET A 163 7.38 1.58 3.88
CA MET A 163 7.32 2.48 2.72
C MET A 163 6.25 3.57 2.85
N GLU A 164 5.26 3.39 3.71
CA GLU A 164 4.26 4.41 4.04
C GLU A 164 4.86 5.56 4.86
N VAL A 165 5.90 5.29 5.68
CA VAL A 165 6.47 6.31 6.59
C VAL A 165 7.87 6.75 6.18
N LYS A 166 8.62 5.90 5.47
CA LYS A 166 10.02 6.19 5.12
C LYS A 166 10.11 7.38 4.15
N GLY A 167 10.76 8.45 4.61
CA GLY A 167 10.95 9.67 3.82
C GLY A 167 9.81 10.67 3.99
N GLN A 168 8.85 10.41 4.89
CA GLN A 168 7.84 11.39 5.26
C GLN A 168 8.50 12.62 5.87
N SER A 169 8.08 13.81 5.44
CA SER A 169 8.54 15.07 6.03
C SER A 169 7.84 15.34 7.37
N TRP A 170 8.33 16.31 8.15
CA TRP A 170 7.66 16.74 9.38
C TRP A 170 6.21 17.19 9.12
N ALA A 171 5.96 17.80 7.95
CA ALA A 171 4.65 18.25 7.52
C ALA A 171 3.80 17.13 6.89
N GLY A 172 4.21 15.86 6.95
CA GLY A 172 3.52 14.75 6.31
C GLY A 172 3.82 14.59 4.81
N TRP A 173 3.04 13.74 4.15
CA TRP A 173 3.07 13.51 2.71
C TRP A 173 2.17 14.48 1.97
N PRO A 174 2.67 15.23 0.96
CA PRO A 174 1.80 15.96 0.05
C PRO A 174 1.02 14.95 -0.81
N VAL A 175 -0.29 15.08 -0.81
CA VAL A 175 -1.23 14.27 -1.58
C VAL A 175 -2.04 15.19 -2.47
N ASP A 176 -1.82 15.09 -3.78
CA ASP A 176 -2.64 15.75 -4.79
C ASP A 176 -3.89 14.90 -5.01
N VAL A 177 -5.05 15.46 -4.64
CA VAL A 177 -6.34 14.78 -4.67
C VAL A 177 -6.84 14.62 -6.09
N ASP A 178 -6.65 15.63 -6.94
CA ASP A 178 -7.13 15.63 -8.33
C ASP A 178 -6.36 14.60 -9.16
N ARG A 179 -5.04 14.55 -8.97
CA ARG A 179 -4.15 13.59 -9.65
C ARG A 179 -4.06 12.25 -8.94
N GLN A 180 -4.71 12.10 -7.78
CA GLN A 180 -4.63 10.92 -6.92
C GLN A 180 -3.18 10.48 -6.67
N TYR A 181 -2.32 11.45 -6.34
CA TYR A 181 -0.87 11.26 -6.34
C TYR A 181 -0.28 11.52 -4.95
N CYS A 182 0.63 10.63 -4.54
CA CYS A 182 1.43 10.78 -3.32
C CYS A 182 2.86 10.33 -3.60
N SER A 183 3.85 11.06 -3.07
CA SER A 183 5.28 10.76 -3.27
C SER A 183 5.82 9.62 -2.39
N CYS A 184 4.97 8.90 -1.65
CA CYS A 184 5.43 7.80 -0.80
C CYS A 184 5.92 6.61 -1.62
N GLY A 185 6.88 5.86 -1.05
CA GLY A 185 7.46 4.69 -1.73
C GLY A 185 6.43 3.59 -2.02
N TYR A 186 5.37 3.51 -1.21
CA TYR A 186 4.30 2.54 -1.42
C TYR A 186 3.57 2.81 -2.75
N ARG A 187 3.15 4.06 -3.00
CA ARG A 187 2.48 4.47 -4.25
C ARG A 187 3.40 4.27 -5.45
N PHE A 188 4.69 4.54 -5.30
CA PHE A 188 5.65 4.31 -6.38
C PHE A 188 5.66 2.83 -6.83
N VAL A 189 5.61 1.89 -5.89
CA VAL A 189 5.63 0.45 -6.21
C VAL A 189 4.26 -0.04 -6.67
N LEU A 190 3.19 0.32 -5.97
CA LEU A 190 1.86 -0.30 -6.12
C LEU A 190 0.83 0.58 -6.82
N GLY A 191 1.18 1.81 -7.19
CA GLY A 191 0.31 2.74 -7.92
C GLY A 191 -0.79 3.41 -7.08
N ALA A 192 -1.20 2.79 -5.98
CA ALA A 192 -2.09 3.34 -4.95
C ALA A 192 -1.43 3.28 -3.57
N CYS A 193 -1.86 4.10 -2.61
CA CYS A 193 -1.39 4.04 -1.21
C CYS A 193 -2.45 4.48 -0.21
N THR A 194 -2.18 4.25 1.07
CA THR A 194 -3.06 4.64 2.18
C THR A 194 -3.35 6.14 2.22
N HIS A 195 -2.37 6.99 1.89
CA HIS A 195 -2.52 8.45 1.91
C HIS A 195 -3.48 8.96 0.83
N VAL A 196 -3.41 8.42 -0.39
CA VAL A 196 -4.30 8.82 -1.49
C VAL A 196 -5.74 8.44 -1.16
N ILE A 197 -5.96 7.20 -0.71
CA ILE A 197 -7.30 6.74 -0.32
C ILE A 197 -7.84 7.53 0.87
N PHE A 198 -6.99 7.84 1.85
CA PHE A 198 -7.36 8.69 2.98
C PHE A 198 -7.75 10.10 2.53
N ALA A 199 -6.93 10.72 1.69
CA ALA A 199 -7.19 12.06 1.17
C ALA A 199 -8.51 12.10 0.38
N LEU A 200 -8.76 11.11 -0.49
CA LEU A 200 -10.01 10.98 -1.23
C LEU A 200 -11.23 10.82 -0.29
N ARG A 201 -11.11 10.02 0.78
CA ARG A 201 -12.17 9.88 1.80
C ARG A 201 -12.36 11.15 2.65
N ALA A 202 -11.34 12.00 2.73
CA ALA A 202 -11.37 13.24 3.49
C ALA A 202 -11.96 14.40 2.67
N THR A 203 -11.70 14.46 1.35
CA THR A 203 -12.14 15.57 0.47
C THR A 203 -13.46 15.30 -0.24
N VAL A 204 -13.60 14.10 -0.79
CA VAL A 204 -14.87 13.63 -1.34
C VAL A 204 -15.54 12.92 -0.17
N HIS A 205 -16.80 13.24 0.11
CA HIS A 205 -17.52 12.60 1.23
C HIS A 205 -17.76 11.13 0.90
N VAL A 206 -16.74 10.29 0.93
CA VAL A 206 -16.79 8.90 0.46
C VAL A 206 -16.91 7.98 1.66
N ASP A 207 -17.85 7.04 1.62
CA ASP A 207 -18.06 6.06 2.68
C ASP A 207 -16.84 5.12 2.84
N SER A 208 -16.84 4.32 3.90
CA SER A 208 -15.78 3.33 4.17
C SER A 208 -15.63 2.27 3.06
N SER A 209 -16.60 2.17 2.14
CA SER A 209 -16.60 1.30 0.96
C SER A 209 -16.23 1.99 -0.35
N GLY A 210 -15.92 3.30 -0.36
CA GLY A 210 -15.50 4.00 -1.58
C GLY A 210 -16.64 4.63 -2.40
N ARG A 211 -17.85 4.79 -1.85
CA ARG A 211 -19.01 5.41 -2.53
C ARG A 211 -19.28 6.83 -2.05
N ASP A 212 -19.70 7.72 -2.95
CA ASP A 212 -20.06 9.10 -2.62
C ASP A 212 -21.27 9.16 -1.67
N ILE A 213 -21.08 9.81 -0.53
CA ILE A 213 -22.10 10.23 0.44
C ILE A 213 -22.46 11.68 0.13
N LEU A 214 -23.72 11.91 -0.24
CA LEU A 214 -24.32 13.24 -0.22
C LEU A 214 -24.39 13.73 1.23
N ALA A 215 -23.43 14.54 1.68
CA ALA A 215 -23.37 14.97 3.07
C ALA A 215 -24.19 16.24 3.34
N SER A 216 -25.09 16.14 4.31
CA SER A 216 -25.76 17.27 4.96
C SER A 216 -24.77 18.03 5.85
N ARG A 217 -24.78 19.37 5.77
CA ARG A 217 -23.89 20.32 6.48
C ARG A 217 -24.12 20.33 8.01
N ARG A 218 -23.79 19.26 8.72
CA ARG A 218 -23.68 19.31 10.19
C ARG A 218 -22.26 18.94 10.63
N LYS A 219 -21.58 19.95 11.18
CA LYS A 219 -20.22 19.91 11.72
C LYS A 219 -20.04 18.72 12.68
N GLN A 220 -19.39 17.65 12.23
CA GLN A 220 -18.80 16.66 13.12
C GLN A 220 -17.31 16.95 13.26
N LYS A 221 -16.88 17.23 14.50
CA LYS A 221 -15.47 17.24 14.90
C LYS A 221 -14.89 15.85 14.62
N ARG A 222 -13.98 15.72 13.64
CA ARG A 222 -13.16 14.51 13.43
C ARG A 222 -11.74 14.77 13.94
N GLY A 223 -11.15 13.75 14.55
CA GLY A 223 -9.98 13.82 15.41
C GLY A 223 -8.72 14.36 14.72
N GLU A 224 -8.14 15.39 15.34
CA GLU A 224 -6.76 15.81 15.13
C GLU A 224 -5.82 14.79 15.78
N ILE A 225 -4.77 14.39 15.06
CA ILE A 225 -3.66 13.64 15.65
C ILE A 225 -2.66 14.69 16.12
N ALA A 226 -2.72 15.04 17.41
CA ALA A 226 -1.73 15.91 18.03
C ALA A 226 -0.40 15.18 18.16
N VAL A 227 0.67 15.79 17.66
CA VAL A 227 2.04 15.44 18.06
C VAL A 227 2.17 15.82 19.54
N LEU A 228 2.55 14.86 20.36
CA LEU A 228 2.60 14.96 21.81
C LEU A 228 3.53 16.11 22.25
N GLU A 229 2.98 17.24 22.72
CA GLU A 229 3.66 18.10 23.69
C GLU A 229 3.21 17.73 25.11
N ARG A 230 4.20 17.52 26.00
CA ARG A 230 3.98 17.33 27.44
C ARG A 230 3.44 18.63 28.03
N THR A 231 2.13 18.78 28.14
CA THR A 231 1.52 19.83 28.97
C THR A 231 0.28 19.34 29.72
N GLY A 232 0.46 19.04 31.00
CA GLY A 232 -0.57 18.95 32.04
C GLY A 232 0.16 18.93 33.39
N ARG A 233 -0.25 19.62 34.47
CA ARG A 233 -1.57 20.05 34.93
C ARG A 233 -1.43 21.43 35.62
N PRO A 234 -2.36 22.39 35.48
CA PRO A 234 -2.34 23.59 36.32
C PRO A 234 -2.59 23.22 37.79
N ALA A 235 -1.72 23.70 38.68
CA ALA A 235 -1.81 23.50 40.11
C ALA A 235 -2.63 24.62 40.77
N ALA A 236 -3.95 24.59 40.63
CA ALA A 236 -4.86 25.38 41.48
C ALA A 236 -6.30 24.87 41.32
N ILE A 237 -6.73 23.97 42.21
CA ILE A 237 -8.15 23.75 42.49
C ILE A 237 -8.42 24.55 43.76
N GLY A 238 -9.07 25.71 43.62
CA GLY A 238 -9.70 26.40 44.75
C GLY A 238 -11.01 25.70 45.10
N PRO A 239 -11.45 25.69 46.37
CA PRO A 239 -12.66 24.98 46.77
C PRO A 239 -13.91 25.66 46.19
N ALA A 240 -14.84 24.83 45.72
CA ALA A 240 -16.21 25.21 45.41
C ALA A 240 -16.98 25.37 46.74
N LEU A 241 -17.73 26.48 46.86
CA LEU A 241 -18.65 26.89 47.95
C LEU A 241 -18.12 27.96 48.92
N CYS A 242 -18.49 29.22 48.64
CA CYS A 242 -18.89 30.17 49.69
C CYS A 242 -20.27 30.72 49.30
N MET A 243 -21.28 30.37 50.11
CA MET A 243 -22.53 31.13 50.22
C MET A 243 -22.38 32.10 51.39
N ALA A 244 -22.50 33.40 51.13
CA ALA A 244 -23.08 34.47 51.95
C ALA A 244 -22.79 35.81 51.26
#